data_AF-A0A956DQT3-F1
#
_entry.id   AF-A0A956DQT3-F1
#
_cell.length_a   1.000
_cell.length_b   1.000
_cell.length_c   1.000
_cell.angle_alpha   90.00
_cell.angle_beta   90.00
_cell.angle_gamma   90.00
#
_symmetry.space_group_name_H-M   'P 1'
#
loop_
_entity.id
_entity.type
_entity.pdbx_description
1 polymer ?
#
loop_
_entity_poly.entity_id
_entity_poly.type
_entity_poly.pdbx_seq_one_letter_code
_entity_poly.pdbx_strand_id
1 'polypeptide(L)'
;IELHAEQGNWRGVQSTEQRHLAAVPEDASLVPFLLASGDRWLKAEDPRRAKERYAKARDLAPDDVEPVMRLIKVYDAEGAHEQALEMRRVMAERTADPATRARLYFELGETCLFELHRDTEAYEAFEKALDADPTLLEVLEVLATALADNQEWGELERIYAKMISTFASRPQDEATITVLAELHHRSALLYRDHLEDSESALDALGRELALRPGQLSARLMAVEIAVELEDGPRALDHLRAAAAVEPSRAETYRQLFQLGQRFDAPEIAFMAAGVCHVLGVADDRERIVYRELAEDNVPGHRTALSAEDWALLEDETRDRAVDGVMAAVAAAVLRTRIAQLEKDKKLPALREELRQDPETSTVSAVRSLHWAGRYLGVPCPALYVDPERTEAFHAPFAKVQTTVVGQGSLRGRTTRELAFLAGRHLAFRVPEHELVAHMNGLDELTLAFLAAVHLALGKSAALPGGGAVEAFARLLERQQTEQERAALEAAVKRFNQSGGRVNLGDWVRSVELCSGRVGLLLCGDVVTAAQLIEEEGDTPFATAKQRLDDLYAFAVSKAHARLRAKLGSSFEDHEDPPPLSAV
;
A
#
# COMPACT_ATOMS: atom_id res chain seq x y z
N ILE A 1 6.12 -49.86 -44.45
CA ILE A 1 7.15 -49.48 -43.46
C ILE A 1 6.85 -50.17 -42.13
N GLU A 2 5.66 -49.96 -41.56
CA GLU A 2 5.23 -50.57 -40.28
C GLU A 2 5.38 -52.09 -40.25
N LEU A 3 4.93 -52.81 -41.28
CA LEU A 3 5.11 -54.27 -41.38
C LEU A 3 6.58 -54.73 -41.24
N HIS A 4 7.54 -53.98 -41.82
CA HIS A 4 8.95 -54.29 -41.67
C HIS A 4 9.49 -53.95 -40.27
N ALA A 5 8.96 -52.90 -39.63
CA ALA A 5 9.33 -52.52 -38.27
C ALA A 5 8.80 -53.55 -37.23
N GLU A 6 7.57 -54.03 -37.39
CA GLU A 6 7.00 -55.09 -36.55
C GLU A 6 7.77 -56.42 -36.64
N GLN A 7 8.33 -56.70 -37.82
CA GLN A 7 9.15 -57.89 -38.06
C GLN A 7 10.63 -57.72 -37.64
N GLY A 8 11.01 -56.57 -37.08
CA GLY A 8 12.42 -56.25 -36.76
C GLY A 8 13.33 -56.14 -37.98
N ASN A 9 12.78 -56.06 -39.19
CA ASN A 9 13.54 -55.98 -40.45
C ASN A 9 13.95 -54.53 -40.74
N TRP A 10 14.93 -54.02 -40.00
CA TRP A 10 15.42 -52.65 -40.11
C TRP A 10 16.04 -52.30 -41.47
N ARG A 11 16.60 -53.29 -42.19
CA ARG A 11 17.06 -53.09 -43.59
C ARG A 11 15.89 -52.82 -44.53
N GLY A 12 14.78 -53.54 -44.36
CA GLY A 12 13.53 -53.32 -45.10
C GLY A 12 12.91 -51.97 -44.79
N VAL A 13 12.92 -51.55 -43.51
CA VAL A 13 12.50 -50.20 -43.08
C VAL A 13 13.33 -49.13 -43.81
N GLN A 14 14.66 -49.19 -43.71
CA GLN A 14 15.56 -48.22 -44.36
C GLN A 14 15.34 -48.14 -45.87
N SER A 15 15.30 -49.28 -46.56
CA SER A 15 15.07 -49.36 -48.01
C SER A 15 13.75 -48.71 -48.43
N THR A 16 12.70 -48.90 -47.63
CA THR A 16 11.36 -48.40 -47.94
C THR A 16 11.24 -46.91 -47.62
N GLU A 17 11.81 -46.46 -46.51
CA GLU A 17 11.88 -45.04 -46.15
C GLU A 17 12.70 -44.25 -47.18
N GLN A 18 13.83 -44.78 -47.65
CA GLN A 18 14.67 -44.11 -48.65
C GLN A 18 13.96 -43.96 -50.00
N ARG A 19 13.17 -44.98 -50.40
CA ARG A 19 12.29 -44.88 -51.58
C ARG A 19 11.19 -43.83 -51.41
N HIS A 20 10.60 -43.74 -50.21
CA HIS A 20 9.59 -42.73 -49.93
C HIS A 20 10.18 -41.31 -49.96
N LEU A 21 11.31 -41.09 -49.29
CA LEU A 21 12.02 -39.81 -49.28
C LEU A 21 12.47 -39.37 -50.67
N ALA A 22 12.77 -40.31 -51.58
CA ALA A 22 13.13 -39.99 -52.96
C ALA A 22 11.92 -39.65 -53.86
N ALA A 23 10.70 -40.01 -53.43
CA ALA A 23 9.47 -39.83 -54.21
C ALA A 23 8.63 -38.62 -53.77
N VAL A 24 8.92 -38.06 -52.59
CA VAL A 24 8.18 -36.93 -52.01
C VAL A 24 9.04 -35.66 -52.10
N PRO A 25 8.45 -34.49 -52.43
CA PRO A 25 9.16 -33.21 -52.39
C PRO A 25 9.81 -32.93 -51.02
N GLU A 26 11.01 -32.36 -51.03
CA GLU A 26 11.72 -31.95 -49.81
C GLU A 26 11.20 -30.58 -49.33
N ASP A 27 9.99 -30.58 -48.77
CA ASP A 27 9.36 -29.41 -48.16
C ASP A 27 8.78 -29.73 -46.77
N ALA A 28 8.13 -28.74 -46.15
CA ALA A 28 7.57 -28.87 -44.80
C ALA A 28 6.53 -30.00 -44.65
N SER A 29 5.90 -30.47 -45.75
CA SER A 29 4.95 -31.60 -45.69
C SER A 29 5.60 -32.92 -45.30
N LEU A 30 6.92 -33.03 -45.44
CA LEU A 30 7.71 -34.22 -45.10
C LEU A 30 8.04 -34.32 -43.60
N VAL A 31 7.85 -33.25 -42.83
CA VAL A 31 8.22 -33.18 -41.41
C VAL A 31 7.55 -34.26 -40.56
N PRO A 32 6.21 -34.49 -40.61
CA PRO A 32 5.57 -35.54 -39.81
C PRO A 32 6.14 -36.94 -40.10
N PHE A 33 6.49 -37.21 -41.36
CA PHE A 33 7.09 -38.47 -41.74
C PHE A 33 8.51 -38.64 -41.18
N LEU A 34 9.33 -37.58 -41.24
CA LEU A 34 10.69 -37.59 -40.70
C LEU A 34 10.70 -37.74 -39.19
N LEU A 35 9.78 -37.07 -38.49
CA LEU A 35 9.54 -37.21 -37.06
C LEU A 35 9.20 -38.67 -36.69
N ALA A 36 8.21 -39.26 -37.36
CA ALA A 36 7.84 -40.67 -37.14
C ALA A 36 8.97 -41.65 -37.53
N SER A 37 9.79 -41.31 -38.53
CA SER A 37 10.97 -42.08 -38.92
C SER A 37 12.02 -42.04 -37.82
N GLY A 38 12.30 -40.87 -37.25
CA GLY A 38 13.21 -40.73 -36.11
C GLY A 38 12.76 -41.54 -34.91
N ASP A 39 11.46 -41.50 -34.56
CA ASP A 39 10.91 -42.28 -33.43
C ASP A 39 11.12 -43.79 -33.64
N ARG A 40 10.93 -44.26 -34.89
CA ARG A 40 11.21 -45.66 -35.25
C ARG A 40 12.67 -46.03 -35.09
N TRP A 41 13.60 -45.15 -35.47
CA TRP A 41 15.03 -45.41 -35.33
C TRP A 41 15.50 -45.36 -33.87
N LEU A 42 14.88 -44.55 -33.00
CA LEU A 42 15.11 -44.64 -31.56
C LEU A 42 14.63 -45.97 -30.98
N LYS A 43 13.45 -46.45 -31.39
CA LYS A 43 12.95 -47.78 -31.00
C LYS A 43 13.86 -48.92 -31.51
N ALA A 44 14.60 -48.68 -32.59
CA ALA A 44 15.59 -49.60 -33.13
C ALA A 44 16.95 -49.53 -32.44
N GLU A 45 17.11 -48.71 -31.40
CA GLU A 45 18.38 -48.42 -30.73
C GLU A 45 19.45 -47.85 -31.69
N ASP A 46 19.04 -47.13 -32.74
CA ASP A 46 19.91 -46.42 -33.69
C ASP A 46 19.72 -44.90 -33.56
N PRO A 47 20.31 -44.26 -32.53
CA PRO A 47 20.17 -42.82 -32.30
C PRO A 47 20.85 -41.99 -33.38
N ARG A 48 21.84 -42.56 -34.10
CA ARG A 48 22.52 -41.88 -35.21
C ARG A 48 21.53 -41.56 -36.33
N ARG A 49 20.75 -42.55 -36.75
CA ARG A 49 19.72 -42.35 -37.78
C ARG A 49 18.57 -41.49 -37.29
N ALA A 50 18.17 -41.64 -36.02
CA ALA A 50 17.14 -40.77 -35.45
C ALA A 50 17.54 -39.29 -35.54
N LYS A 51 18.78 -38.94 -35.14
CA LYS A 51 19.33 -37.58 -35.27
C LYS A 51 19.35 -37.09 -36.71
N GLU A 52 19.77 -37.92 -37.67
CA GLU A 52 19.73 -37.56 -39.10
C GLU A 52 18.31 -37.21 -39.57
N ARG A 53 17.28 -37.93 -39.09
CA ARG A 53 15.87 -37.66 -39.44
C ARG A 53 15.37 -36.38 -38.81
N TYR A 54 15.62 -36.17 -37.53
CA TYR A 54 15.17 -34.96 -36.84
C TYR A 54 15.91 -33.71 -37.33
N ALA A 55 17.22 -33.81 -37.63
CA ALA A 55 17.98 -32.71 -38.23
C ALA A 55 17.39 -32.30 -39.58
N LYS A 56 17.08 -33.29 -40.44
CA LYS A 56 16.41 -33.01 -41.72
C LYS A 56 15.02 -32.39 -41.52
N ALA A 57 14.26 -32.83 -40.52
CA ALA A 57 12.96 -32.24 -40.20
C ALA A 57 13.08 -30.77 -39.76
N ARG A 58 14.05 -30.46 -38.90
CA ARG A 58 14.38 -29.08 -38.47
C ARG A 58 14.77 -28.19 -39.66
N ASP A 59 15.56 -28.71 -40.59
CA ASP A 59 16.02 -27.94 -41.74
C ASP A 59 14.87 -27.63 -42.73
N LEU A 60 13.85 -28.48 -42.80
CA LEU A 60 12.67 -28.30 -43.65
C LEU A 60 11.57 -27.43 -43.01
N ALA A 61 11.51 -27.37 -41.69
CA ALA A 61 10.63 -26.45 -40.95
C ALA A 61 11.41 -25.76 -39.83
N PRO A 62 12.18 -24.70 -40.15
CA PRO A 62 12.98 -23.98 -39.15
C PRO A 62 12.15 -23.36 -38.02
N ASP A 63 10.89 -23.03 -38.28
CA ASP A 63 9.99 -22.43 -37.29
C ASP A 63 9.25 -23.47 -36.43
N ASP A 64 9.36 -24.77 -36.77
CA ASP A 64 8.79 -25.85 -35.97
C ASP A 64 9.80 -26.28 -34.89
N VAL A 65 9.37 -26.18 -33.63
CA VAL A 65 10.21 -26.51 -32.46
C VAL A 65 10.23 -28.01 -32.16
N GLU A 66 9.26 -28.79 -32.66
CA GLU A 66 9.14 -30.22 -32.36
C GLU A 66 10.37 -31.05 -32.82
N PRO A 67 10.92 -30.87 -34.04
CA PRO A 67 12.18 -31.52 -34.43
C PRO A 67 13.35 -31.21 -33.50
N VAL A 68 13.44 -29.97 -33.02
CA VAL A 68 14.50 -29.52 -32.11
C VAL A 68 14.34 -30.16 -30.73
N MET A 69 13.12 -30.21 -30.20
CA MET A 69 12.80 -30.91 -28.94
C MET A 69 13.20 -32.40 -28.98
N ARG A 70 12.93 -33.08 -30.09
CA ARG A 70 13.34 -34.49 -30.25
C ARG A 70 14.85 -34.65 -30.34
N LEU A 71 15.56 -33.75 -31.02
CA LEU A 71 17.03 -33.75 -31.03
C LEU A 71 17.61 -33.56 -29.62
N ILE A 72 17.11 -32.60 -28.85
CA ILE A 72 17.54 -32.35 -27.46
C ILE A 72 17.40 -33.62 -26.63
N LYS A 73 16.23 -34.28 -26.66
CA LYS A 73 16.01 -35.55 -25.93
C LYS A 73 17.00 -36.64 -26.29
N VAL A 74 17.37 -36.76 -27.57
CA VAL A 74 18.36 -37.76 -27.99
C VAL A 74 19.76 -37.39 -27.52
N TYR A 75 20.14 -36.12 -27.62
CA TYR A 75 21.45 -35.66 -27.15
C TYR A 75 21.60 -35.78 -25.63
N ASP A 76 20.59 -35.42 -24.85
CA ASP A 76 20.61 -35.59 -23.39
C ASP A 76 20.76 -37.06 -22.99
N ALA A 77 20.02 -37.97 -23.66
CA ALA A 77 20.11 -39.41 -23.38
C ALA A 77 21.48 -40.02 -23.71
N GLU A 78 22.24 -39.41 -24.62
CA GLU A 78 23.61 -39.81 -24.97
C GLU A 78 24.70 -39.11 -24.13
N GLY A 79 24.33 -38.17 -23.25
CA GLY A 79 25.29 -37.30 -22.55
C GLY A 79 26.00 -36.31 -23.48
N ALA A 80 25.42 -36.03 -24.65
CA ALA A 80 25.96 -35.11 -25.65
C ALA A 80 25.58 -33.65 -25.33
N HIS A 81 26.02 -33.19 -24.15
CA HIS A 81 25.60 -31.93 -23.55
C HIS A 81 25.85 -30.70 -24.44
N GLU A 82 26.97 -30.64 -25.17
CA GLU A 82 27.24 -29.50 -26.08
C GLU A 82 26.22 -29.38 -27.22
N GLN A 83 25.88 -30.50 -27.86
CA GLN A 83 24.93 -30.51 -28.96
C GLN A 83 23.51 -30.22 -28.45
N ALA A 84 23.15 -30.76 -27.28
CA ALA A 84 21.88 -30.47 -26.63
C ALA A 84 21.76 -28.98 -26.31
N LEU A 85 22.85 -28.38 -25.80
CA LEU A 85 22.91 -26.98 -25.44
C LEU A 85 22.75 -26.04 -26.64
N GLU A 86 23.43 -26.31 -27.75
CA GLU A 86 23.26 -25.55 -29.00
C GLU A 86 21.81 -25.63 -29.51
N MET A 87 21.18 -26.81 -29.44
CA MET A 87 19.77 -26.96 -29.83
C MET A 87 18.82 -26.21 -28.88
N ARG A 88 19.09 -26.20 -27.57
CA ARG A 88 18.32 -25.40 -26.59
C ARG A 88 18.46 -23.90 -26.87
N ARG A 89 19.65 -23.40 -27.22
CA ARG A 89 19.87 -21.98 -27.60
C ARG A 89 18.99 -21.59 -28.77
N VAL A 90 19.07 -22.37 -29.85
CA VAL A 90 18.28 -22.13 -31.07
C VAL A 90 16.77 -22.17 -30.77
N MET A 91 16.33 -23.11 -29.92
CA MET A 91 14.92 -23.21 -29.53
C MET A 91 14.48 -21.99 -28.71
N ALA A 92 15.29 -21.55 -27.75
CA ALA A 92 14.99 -20.38 -26.92
C ALA A 92 14.86 -19.11 -27.76
N GLU A 93 15.79 -18.87 -28.69
CA GLU A 93 15.78 -17.69 -29.58
C GLU A 93 14.54 -17.62 -30.48
N ARG A 94 13.98 -18.76 -30.85
CA ARG A 94 12.79 -18.86 -31.73
C ARG A 94 11.47 -18.91 -30.96
N THR A 95 11.53 -19.11 -29.64
CA THR A 95 10.33 -19.22 -28.82
C THR A 95 9.71 -17.84 -28.60
N ALA A 96 8.49 -17.64 -29.12
CA ALA A 96 7.76 -16.40 -28.99
C ALA A 96 7.19 -16.18 -27.58
N ASP A 97 6.71 -17.26 -26.95
CA ASP A 97 6.16 -17.23 -25.60
C ASP A 97 7.27 -16.90 -24.57
N PRO A 98 7.21 -15.75 -23.88
CA PRO A 98 8.27 -15.33 -22.97
C PRO A 98 8.49 -16.31 -21.82
N ALA A 99 7.39 -16.88 -21.31
CA ALA A 99 7.41 -17.84 -20.23
C ALA A 99 8.22 -19.09 -20.63
N THR A 100 7.87 -19.72 -21.75
CA THR A 100 8.57 -20.90 -22.28
C THR A 100 10.02 -20.56 -22.63
N ARG A 101 10.27 -19.40 -23.24
CA ARG A 101 11.63 -18.94 -23.56
C ARG A 101 12.52 -18.82 -22.31
N ALA A 102 11.97 -18.31 -21.21
CA ALA A 102 12.69 -18.23 -19.95
C ALA A 102 13.07 -19.60 -19.38
N ARG A 103 12.15 -20.58 -19.42
CA ARG A 103 12.45 -21.96 -18.97
C ARG A 103 13.57 -22.59 -19.79
N LEU A 104 13.54 -22.39 -21.12
CA LEU A 104 14.59 -22.90 -22.00
C LEU A 104 15.96 -22.29 -21.67
N TYR A 105 16.03 -20.98 -21.41
CA TYR A 105 17.27 -20.34 -20.97
C TYR A 105 17.70 -20.78 -19.57
N PHE A 106 16.76 -21.06 -18.67
CA PHE A 106 17.05 -21.58 -17.35
C PHE A 106 17.69 -22.98 -17.40
N GLU A 107 17.08 -23.94 -18.12
CA GLU A 107 17.65 -25.27 -18.35
C GLU A 107 19.04 -25.21 -18.99
N LEU A 108 19.26 -24.23 -19.87
CA LEU A 108 20.53 -23.99 -20.53
C LEU A 108 21.59 -23.53 -19.52
N GLY A 109 21.21 -22.61 -18.64
CA GLY A 109 22.06 -22.16 -17.53
C GLY A 109 22.42 -23.31 -16.60
N GLU A 110 21.45 -24.13 -16.19
CA GLU A 110 21.69 -25.31 -15.36
C GLU A 110 22.64 -26.31 -16.02
N THR A 111 22.44 -26.59 -17.31
CA THR A 111 23.34 -27.49 -18.06
C THR A 111 24.77 -26.92 -18.13
N CYS A 112 24.91 -25.62 -18.40
CA CYS A 112 26.21 -24.96 -18.39
C CYS A 112 26.89 -25.06 -17.02
N LEU A 113 26.14 -24.85 -15.95
CA LEU A 113 26.66 -24.77 -14.59
C LEU A 113 27.03 -26.14 -14.02
N PHE A 114 26.09 -27.09 -14.07
CA PHE A 114 26.22 -28.37 -13.39
C PHE A 114 26.92 -29.45 -14.22
N GLU A 115 26.67 -29.51 -15.54
CA GLU A 115 27.20 -30.58 -16.40
C GLU A 115 28.49 -30.16 -17.12
N LEU A 116 28.58 -28.89 -17.53
CA LEU A 116 29.71 -28.39 -18.34
C LEU A 116 30.72 -27.56 -17.54
N HIS A 117 30.38 -27.12 -16.32
CA HIS A 117 31.19 -26.24 -15.48
C HIS A 117 31.67 -24.96 -16.23
N ARG A 118 30.73 -24.30 -16.90
CA ARG A 118 30.94 -23.07 -17.70
C ARG A 118 30.15 -21.91 -17.11
N ASP A 119 30.61 -21.44 -15.97
CA ASP A 119 29.90 -20.48 -15.12
C ASP A 119 29.53 -19.19 -15.87
N THR A 120 30.44 -18.62 -16.66
CA THR A 120 30.17 -17.42 -17.45
C THR A 120 28.99 -17.63 -18.43
N GLU A 121 28.96 -18.76 -19.13
CA GLU A 121 27.87 -19.08 -20.06
C GLU A 121 26.56 -19.39 -19.32
N ALA A 122 26.65 -19.97 -18.11
CA ALA A 122 25.50 -20.20 -17.26
C ALA A 122 24.86 -18.87 -16.81
N TYR A 123 25.67 -17.92 -16.34
CA TYR A 123 25.19 -16.62 -15.85
C TYR A 123 24.56 -15.78 -16.97
N GLU A 124 25.12 -15.81 -18.18
CA GLU A 124 24.49 -15.18 -19.35
C GLU A 124 23.14 -15.83 -19.70
N ALA A 125 23.01 -17.15 -19.56
CA ALA A 125 21.76 -17.85 -19.80
C ALA A 125 20.71 -17.51 -18.73
N PHE A 126 21.10 -17.45 -17.46
CA PHE A 126 20.23 -17.02 -16.37
C PHE A 126 19.77 -15.57 -16.50
N GLU A 127 20.65 -14.65 -16.91
CA GLU A 127 20.28 -13.28 -17.25
C GLU A 127 19.22 -13.25 -18.36
N LYS A 128 19.42 -14.01 -19.44
CA LYS A 128 18.42 -14.14 -20.52
C LYS A 128 17.10 -14.79 -20.07
N ALA A 129 17.15 -15.71 -19.09
CA ALA A 129 15.97 -16.32 -18.52
C ALA A 129 15.10 -15.27 -17.81
N LEU A 130 15.72 -14.48 -16.93
CA LEU A 130 15.04 -13.41 -16.20
C LEU A 130 14.66 -12.23 -17.10
N ASP A 131 15.39 -12.01 -18.20
CA ASP A 131 15.00 -11.06 -19.24
C ASP A 131 13.71 -11.47 -19.96
N ALA A 132 13.54 -12.77 -20.18
CA ALA A 132 12.35 -13.31 -20.82
C ALA A 132 11.16 -13.41 -19.87
N ASP A 133 11.39 -13.84 -18.63
CA ASP A 133 10.37 -13.92 -17.58
C ASP A 133 10.98 -13.48 -16.22
N PRO A 134 10.76 -12.21 -15.82
CA PRO A 134 11.23 -11.71 -14.53
C PRO A 134 10.68 -12.51 -13.34
N THR A 135 9.53 -13.17 -13.48
CA THR A 135 8.89 -13.89 -12.37
C THR A 135 9.53 -15.25 -12.07
N LEU A 136 10.50 -15.70 -12.88
CA LEU A 136 11.20 -16.96 -12.70
C LEU A 136 12.30 -16.86 -11.61
N LEU A 137 11.89 -16.62 -10.36
CA LEU A 137 12.80 -16.38 -9.23
C LEU A 137 13.68 -17.59 -8.87
N GLU A 138 13.30 -18.79 -9.31
CA GLU A 138 14.10 -20.02 -9.19
C GLU A 138 15.52 -19.87 -9.77
N VAL A 139 15.67 -19.07 -10.84
CA VAL A 139 16.96 -18.74 -11.44
C VAL A 139 17.92 -18.11 -10.41
N LEU A 140 17.39 -17.22 -9.57
CA LEU A 140 18.18 -16.56 -8.53
C LEU A 140 18.59 -17.53 -7.43
N GLU A 141 17.80 -18.58 -7.16
CA GLU A 141 18.08 -19.58 -6.11
C GLU A 141 19.20 -20.51 -6.54
N VAL A 142 19.16 -20.96 -7.80
CA VAL A 142 20.24 -21.77 -8.39
C VAL A 142 21.56 -20.99 -8.41
N LEU A 143 21.53 -19.73 -8.86
CA LEU A 143 22.69 -18.83 -8.83
C LEU A 143 23.27 -18.69 -7.43
N ALA A 144 22.42 -18.39 -6.45
CA ALA A 144 22.84 -18.21 -5.07
C ALA A 144 23.48 -19.48 -4.50
N THR A 145 22.82 -20.63 -4.69
CA THR A 145 23.27 -21.92 -4.15
C THR A 145 24.62 -22.33 -4.74
N ALA A 146 24.79 -22.24 -6.06
CA ALA A 146 26.02 -22.67 -6.72
C ALA A 146 27.23 -21.82 -6.33
N LEU A 147 27.06 -20.50 -6.23
CA LEU A 147 28.12 -19.60 -5.79
C LEU A 147 28.38 -19.71 -4.28
N ALA A 148 27.34 -19.97 -3.49
CA ALA A 148 27.47 -20.21 -2.05
C ALA A 148 28.24 -21.49 -1.72
N ASP A 149 27.98 -22.59 -2.45
CA ASP A 149 28.68 -23.86 -2.29
C ASP A 149 30.19 -23.72 -2.54
N ASN A 150 30.57 -22.82 -3.46
CA ASN A 150 31.96 -22.50 -3.78
C ASN A 150 32.55 -21.34 -2.93
N GLN A 151 31.76 -20.75 -2.03
CA GLN A 151 32.13 -19.56 -1.23
C GLN A 151 32.55 -18.34 -2.08
N GLU A 152 31.99 -18.22 -3.29
CA GLU A 152 32.30 -17.15 -4.25
C GLU A 152 31.38 -15.93 -4.05
N TRP A 153 31.34 -15.40 -2.81
CA TRP A 153 30.42 -14.35 -2.41
C TRP A 153 30.57 -13.04 -3.20
N GLY A 154 31.80 -12.67 -3.55
CA GLY A 154 32.06 -11.45 -4.34
C GLY A 154 31.60 -11.56 -5.79
N GLU A 155 31.62 -12.77 -6.36
CA GLU A 155 31.06 -12.99 -7.70
C GLU A 155 29.52 -12.96 -7.66
N LEU A 156 28.92 -13.53 -6.62
CA LEU A 156 27.48 -13.44 -6.38
C LEU A 156 27.01 -11.98 -6.20
N GLU A 157 27.75 -11.19 -5.43
CA GLU A 157 27.50 -9.75 -5.30
C GLU A 157 27.56 -9.04 -6.65
N ARG A 158 28.60 -9.31 -7.46
CA ARG A 158 28.78 -8.71 -8.79
C ARG A 158 27.64 -9.07 -9.73
N ILE A 159 27.14 -10.30 -9.67
CA ILE A 159 26.00 -10.77 -10.47
C ILE A 159 24.73 -10.03 -10.04
N TYR A 160 24.42 -9.99 -8.74
CA TYR A 160 23.27 -9.23 -8.23
C TYR A 160 23.34 -7.75 -8.63
N ALA A 161 24.49 -7.10 -8.46
CA ALA A 161 24.69 -5.70 -8.84
C ALA A 161 24.48 -5.47 -10.35
N LYS A 162 24.98 -6.37 -11.21
CA LYS A 162 24.76 -6.31 -12.66
C LYS A 162 23.27 -6.43 -12.98
N MET A 163 22.58 -7.40 -12.39
CA MET A 163 21.16 -7.64 -12.64
C MET A 163 20.31 -6.46 -12.15
N ILE A 164 20.57 -5.93 -10.96
CA ILE A 164 19.92 -4.72 -10.44
C ILE A 164 20.08 -3.56 -11.43
N SER A 165 21.30 -3.32 -11.93
CA SER A 165 21.56 -2.27 -12.93
C SER A 165 20.75 -2.48 -14.22
N THR A 166 20.72 -3.71 -14.74
CA THR A 166 19.96 -4.07 -15.94
C THR A 166 18.46 -3.82 -15.75
N PHE A 167 17.86 -4.28 -14.65
CA PHE A 167 16.42 -4.11 -14.40
C PHE A 167 16.06 -2.67 -14.00
N ALA A 168 16.93 -1.94 -13.32
CA ALA A 168 16.72 -0.53 -12.98
C ALA A 168 16.63 0.38 -14.23
N SER A 169 17.25 -0.02 -15.33
CA SER A 169 17.19 0.71 -16.61
C SER A 169 15.87 0.51 -17.37
N ARG A 170 14.99 -0.40 -16.93
CA ARG A 170 13.73 -0.77 -17.59
C ARG A 170 12.56 0.08 -17.10
N PRO A 171 11.44 0.09 -17.86
CA PRO A 171 10.17 0.61 -17.35
C PRO A 171 9.82 -0.05 -16.01
N GLN A 172 9.47 0.76 -15.01
CA GLN A 172 9.14 0.29 -13.66
C GLN A 172 7.70 -0.23 -13.59
N ASP A 173 7.44 -1.33 -14.30
CA ASP A 173 6.21 -2.10 -14.17
C ASP A 173 6.27 -3.06 -12.96
N GLU A 174 5.12 -3.66 -12.59
CA GLU A 174 5.02 -4.51 -11.40
C GLU A 174 5.97 -5.71 -11.45
N ALA A 175 6.19 -6.30 -12.63
CA ALA A 175 7.11 -7.42 -12.80
C ALA A 175 8.57 -6.99 -12.53
N THR A 176 8.98 -5.84 -13.07
CA THR A 176 10.32 -5.27 -12.84
C THR A 176 10.52 -4.89 -11.37
N ILE A 177 9.52 -4.26 -10.75
CA ILE A 177 9.52 -3.93 -9.32
C ILE A 177 9.65 -5.20 -8.46
N THR A 178 8.95 -6.27 -8.82
CA THR A 178 9.04 -7.57 -8.14
C THR A 178 10.46 -8.10 -8.11
N VAL A 179 11.13 -8.14 -9.26
CA VAL A 179 12.49 -8.67 -9.37
C VAL A 179 13.51 -7.78 -8.69
N LEU A 180 13.40 -6.46 -8.84
CA LEU A 180 14.30 -5.53 -8.17
C LEU A 180 14.19 -5.63 -6.66
N ALA A 181 12.98 -5.74 -6.12
CA ALA A 181 12.76 -5.95 -4.69
C ALA A 181 13.39 -7.27 -4.22
N GLU A 182 13.19 -8.36 -4.95
CA GLU A 182 13.77 -9.67 -4.63
C GLU A 182 15.31 -9.68 -4.71
N LEU A 183 15.89 -9.03 -5.74
CA LEU A 183 17.34 -8.90 -5.87
C LEU A 183 17.92 -8.11 -4.70
N HIS A 184 17.29 -7.00 -4.32
CA HIS A 184 17.70 -6.23 -3.14
C HIS A 184 17.56 -7.04 -1.85
N HIS A 185 16.50 -7.84 -1.70
CA HIS A 185 16.32 -8.73 -0.57
C HIS A 185 17.47 -9.74 -0.45
N ARG A 186 17.81 -10.41 -1.56
CA ARG A 186 18.92 -11.39 -1.59
C ARG A 186 20.27 -10.75 -1.39
N SER A 187 20.51 -9.56 -1.95
CA SER A 187 21.71 -8.78 -1.65
C SER A 187 21.81 -8.47 -0.15
N ALA A 188 20.71 -8.10 0.51
CA ALA A 188 20.72 -7.85 1.95
C ALA A 188 21.10 -9.11 2.75
N LEU A 189 20.54 -10.26 2.39
CA LEU A 189 20.90 -11.55 3.00
C LEU A 189 22.38 -11.88 2.78
N LEU A 190 22.90 -11.69 1.55
CA LEU A 190 24.32 -11.89 1.24
C LEU A 190 25.23 -11.00 2.10
N TYR A 191 24.90 -9.71 2.19
CA TYR A 191 25.67 -8.75 2.99
C TYR A 191 25.64 -9.11 4.47
N ARG A 192 24.48 -9.47 5.01
CA ARG A 192 24.31 -9.82 6.43
C ARG A 192 24.97 -11.15 6.79
N ASP A 193 24.69 -12.21 6.04
CA ASP A 193 24.99 -13.59 6.45
C ASP A 193 26.39 -14.07 6.03
N HIS A 194 26.98 -13.47 4.98
CA HIS A 194 28.23 -13.96 4.40
C HIS A 194 29.33 -12.90 4.31
N LEU A 195 28.99 -11.63 4.09
CA LEU A 195 29.97 -10.54 4.02
C LEU A 195 30.12 -9.78 5.35
N GLU A 196 29.23 -10.02 6.32
CA GLU A 196 29.16 -9.32 7.61
C GLU A 196 29.18 -7.79 7.46
N ASP A 197 28.57 -7.27 6.38
CA ASP A 197 28.46 -5.85 6.07
C ASP A 197 27.04 -5.34 6.37
N SER A 198 26.81 -5.00 7.64
CA SER A 198 25.51 -4.50 8.13
C SER A 198 25.06 -3.21 7.43
N GLU A 199 25.97 -2.31 7.05
CA GLU A 199 25.60 -1.06 6.35
C GLU A 199 25.07 -1.35 4.94
N SER A 200 25.80 -2.15 4.16
CA SER A 200 25.36 -2.54 2.82
C SER A 200 24.07 -3.37 2.86
N ALA A 201 23.90 -4.23 3.87
CA ALA A 201 22.66 -4.98 4.08
C ALA A 201 21.48 -4.04 4.35
N LEU A 202 21.64 -3.06 5.24
CA LEU A 202 20.60 -2.09 5.58
C LEU A 202 20.24 -1.21 4.36
N ASP A 203 21.22 -0.79 3.59
CA ASP A 203 21.04 -0.05 2.34
C ASP A 203 20.26 -0.87 1.29
N ALA A 204 20.56 -2.15 1.16
CA ALA A 204 19.84 -3.05 0.26
C ALA A 204 18.37 -3.22 0.69
N LEU A 205 18.10 -3.42 1.99
CA LEU A 205 16.73 -3.44 2.52
C LEU A 205 16.01 -2.10 2.33
N GLY A 206 16.71 -0.98 2.46
CA GLY A 206 16.16 0.35 2.18
C GLY A 206 15.67 0.47 0.74
N ARG A 207 16.42 -0.08 -0.23
CA ARG A 207 16.03 -0.11 -1.65
C ARG A 207 14.87 -1.07 -1.91
N GLU A 208 14.84 -2.25 -1.27
CA GLU A 208 13.68 -3.15 -1.30
C GLU A 208 12.43 -2.44 -0.80
N LEU A 209 12.50 -1.80 0.37
CA LEU A 209 11.37 -1.13 1.02
C LEU A 209 10.90 0.14 0.31
N ALA A 210 11.77 0.79 -0.47
CA ALA A 210 11.38 1.90 -1.35
C ALA A 210 10.50 1.40 -2.51
N LEU A 211 10.77 0.19 -3.02
CA LEU A 211 9.98 -0.46 -4.06
C LEU A 211 8.70 -1.08 -3.50
N ARG A 212 8.80 -1.72 -2.34
CA ARG A 212 7.70 -2.40 -1.66
C ARG A 212 7.63 -2.03 -0.17
N PRO A 213 6.97 -0.91 0.15
CA PRO A 213 6.84 -0.46 1.54
C PRO A 213 6.06 -1.43 2.46
N GLY A 214 5.27 -2.35 1.90
CA GLY A 214 4.45 -3.29 2.66
C GLY A 214 5.19 -4.52 3.20
N GLN A 215 6.48 -4.69 2.92
CA GLN A 215 7.24 -5.91 3.26
C GLN A 215 7.65 -5.94 4.74
N LEU A 216 6.78 -6.46 5.60
CA LEU A 216 7.03 -6.50 7.04
C LEU A 216 8.30 -7.26 7.43
N SER A 217 8.58 -8.41 6.81
CA SER A 217 9.79 -9.20 7.11
C SER A 217 11.07 -8.41 6.84
N ALA A 218 11.15 -7.72 5.70
CA ALA A 218 12.28 -6.86 5.36
C ALA A 218 12.39 -5.67 6.32
N ARG A 219 11.27 -5.08 6.77
CA ARG A 219 11.28 -4.03 7.80
C ARG A 219 11.86 -4.52 9.12
N LEU A 220 11.45 -5.70 9.59
CA LEU A 220 11.94 -6.25 10.85
C LEU A 220 13.42 -6.61 10.77
N MET A 221 13.88 -7.15 9.64
CA MET A 221 15.31 -7.36 9.40
C MET A 221 16.10 -6.05 9.42
N ALA A 222 15.56 -4.98 8.83
CA ALA A 222 16.20 -3.66 8.87
C ALA A 222 16.26 -3.09 10.30
N VAL A 223 15.28 -3.39 11.16
CA VAL A 223 15.33 -3.04 12.59
C VAL A 223 16.47 -3.76 13.28
N GLU A 224 16.60 -5.09 13.10
CA GLU A 224 17.67 -5.89 13.70
C GLU A 224 19.05 -5.33 13.34
N ILE A 225 19.28 -5.10 12.05
CA ILE A 225 20.56 -4.57 11.54
C ILE A 225 20.81 -3.13 12.03
N ALA A 226 19.80 -2.25 12.04
CA ALA A 226 19.95 -0.89 12.55
C ALA A 226 20.27 -0.87 14.05
N VAL A 227 19.74 -1.82 14.83
CA VAL A 227 20.05 -1.99 16.25
C VAL A 227 21.49 -2.46 16.46
N GLU A 228 22.00 -3.36 15.62
CA GLU A 228 23.40 -3.80 15.62
C GLU A 228 24.36 -2.65 15.31
N LEU A 229 23.99 -1.79 14.36
CA LEU A 229 24.74 -0.57 13.99
C LEU A 229 24.62 0.57 15.02
N GLU A 230 23.85 0.38 16.10
CA GLU A 230 23.50 1.42 17.08
C GLU A 230 22.80 2.66 16.48
N ASP A 231 22.18 2.53 15.29
CA ASP A 231 21.37 3.57 14.64
C ASP A 231 19.92 3.53 15.15
N GLY A 232 19.73 4.08 16.33
CA GLY A 232 18.42 4.20 16.98
C GLY A 232 17.36 4.92 16.13
N PRO A 233 17.65 6.08 15.52
CA PRO A 233 16.69 6.77 14.64
C PRO A 233 16.17 5.90 13.49
N ARG A 234 17.05 5.20 12.76
CA ARG A 234 16.62 4.30 11.67
C ARG A 234 15.82 3.12 12.21
N ALA A 235 16.26 2.49 13.30
CA ALA A 235 15.54 1.36 13.90
C ALA A 235 14.10 1.76 14.30
N LEU A 236 13.93 2.91 14.95
CA LEU A 236 12.62 3.44 15.32
C LEU A 236 11.77 3.75 14.09
N ASP A 237 12.35 4.28 13.01
CA ASP A 237 11.63 4.57 11.78
C ASP A 237 11.13 3.32 11.06
N HIS A 238 11.93 2.25 11.01
CA HIS A 238 11.48 0.97 10.47
C HIS A 238 10.36 0.36 11.32
N LEU A 239 10.44 0.46 12.66
CA LEU A 239 9.36 0.00 13.55
C LEU A 239 8.07 0.82 13.41
N ARG A 240 8.17 2.14 13.25
CA ARG A 240 6.99 3.00 12.97
C ARG A 240 6.30 2.57 11.68
N ALA A 241 7.08 2.29 10.65
CA ALA A 241 6.54 1.82 9.39
C ALA A 241 5.99 0.38 9.50
N ALA A 242 6.60 -0.49 10.32
CA ALA A 242 6.04 -1.80 10.64
C ALA A 242 4.69 -1.69 11.36
N ALA A 243 4.53 -0.71 12.25
CA ALA A 243 3.26 -0.40 12.91
C ALA A 243 2.19 0.09 11.94
N ALA A 244 2.57 0.75 10.83
CA ALA A 244 1.62 1.10 9.77
C ALA A 244 1.19 -0.10 8.92
N VAL A 245 2.10 -1.06 8.69
CA VAL A 245 1.83 -2.28 7.90
C VAL A 245 0.97 -3.29 8.67
N GLU A 246 1.29 -3.53 9.94
CA GLU A 246 0.54 -4.45 10.81
C GLU A 246 0.24 -3.77 12.18
N PRO A 247 -0.80 -2.92 12.25
CA PRO A 247 -1.05 -2.07 13.43
C PRO A 247 -1.47 -2.80 14.70
N SER A 248 -1.85 -4.07 14.60
CA SER A 248 -2.21 -4.90 15.75
C SER A 248 -1.05 -5.78 16.24
N ARG A 249 0.15 -5.68 15.63
CA ARG A 249 1.32 -6.46 16.01
C ARG A 249 1.93 -5.96 17.33
N ALA A 250 1.50 -6.56 18.44
CA ALA A 250 2.00 -6.28 19.79
C ALA A 250 3.53 -6.19 19.92
N GLU A 251 4.26 -7.06 19.22
CA GLU A 251 5.72 -7.09 19.29
C GLU A 251 6.38 -5.81 18.78
N THR A 252 5.79 -5.17 17.76
CA THR A 252 6.29 -3.89 17.23
C THR A 252 6.29 -2.81 18.30
N TYR A 253 5.22 -2.72 19.09
CA TYR A 253 5.07 -1.72 20.15
C TYR A 253 5.98 -2.00 21.34
N ARG A 254 6.17 -3.28 21.71
CA ARG A 254 7.16 -3.66 22.73
C ARG A 254 8.57 -3.23 22.32
N GLN A 255 8.96 -3.45 21.06
CA GLN A 255 10.26 -3.02 20.56
C GLN A 255 10.37 -1.49 20.49
N LEU A 256 9.32 -0.78 20.07
CA LEU A 256 9.29 0.70 20.10
C LEU A 256 9.48 1.24 21.53
N PHE A 257 8.86 0.62 22.53
CA PHE A 257 9.04 0.97 23.93
C PHE A 257 10.47 0.74 24.43
N GLN A 258 11.05 -0.42 24.10
CA GLN A 258 12.41 -0.78 24.52
C GLN A 258 13.46 0.10 23.85
N LEU A 259 13.38 0.27 22.53
CA LEU A 259 14.31 1.12 21.78
C LEU A 259 14.11 2.60 22.09
N GLY A 260 12.88 3.04 22.32
CA GLY A 260 12.58 4.40 22.76
C GLY A 260 13.28 4.74 24.08
N GLN A 261 13.29 3.82 25.06
CA GLN A 261 14.07 4.01 26.28
C GLN A 261 15.58 3.91 26.07
N ARG A 262 16.05 2.99 25.21
CA ARG A 262 17.48 2.81 24.94
C ARG A 262 18.11 4.03 24.28
N PHE A 263 17.39 4.67 23.36
CA PHE A 263 17.86 5.79 22.55
C PHE A 263 17.30 7.15 22.98
N ASP A 264 16.84 7.27 24.23
CA ASP A 264 16.35 8.52 24.84
C ASP A 264 15.24 9.23 24.05
N ALA A 265 14.28 8.44 23.54
CA ALA A 265 13.06 8.89 22.88
C ALA A 265 11.84 8.59 23.77
N PRO A 266 11.57 9.39 24.82
CA PRO A 266 10.51 9.13 25.79
C PRO A 266 9.09 9.19 25.21
N GLU A 267 8.88 10.04 24.21
CA GLU A 267 7.56 10.21 23.55
C GLU A 267 7.11 8.94 22.83
N ILE A 268 8.00 8.33 22.04
CA ILE A 268 7.67 7.08 21.35
C ILE A 268 7.51 5.92 22.34
N ALA A 269 8.32 5.91 23.42
CA ALA A 269 8.18 4.92 24.48
C ALA A 269 6.83 5.03 25.20
N PHE A 270 6.41 6.24 25.56
CA PHE A 270 5.10 6.49 26.17
C PHE A 270 3.95 6.01 25.28
N MET A 271 3.95 6.42 24.01
CA MET A 271 2.89 6.06 23.06
C MET A 271 2.84 4.54 22.84
N ALA A 272 3.99 3.91 22.68
CA ALA A 272 4.08 2.47 22.49
C ALA A 272 3.61 1.69 23.73
N ALA A 273 3.97 2.12 24.95
CA ALA A 273 3.48 1.53 26.19
C ALA A 273 1.95 1.66 26.33
N GLY A 274 1.39 2.80 25.92
CA GLY A 274 -0.05 3.00 25.84
C GLY A 274 -0.73 2.02 24.87
N VAL A 275 -0.17 1.81 23.68
CA VAL A 275 -0.70 0.81 22.73
C VAL A 275 -0.59 -0.62 23.29
N CYS A 276 0.55 -0.98 23.91
CA CYS A 276 0.69 -2.28 24.60
C CYS A 276 -0.39 -2.47 25.68
N HIS A 277 -0.78 -1.41 26.39
CA HIS A 277 -1.83 -1.45 27.39
C HIS A 277 -3.20 -1.75 26.76
N VAL A 278 -3.56 -1.03 25.70
CA VAL A 278 -4.83 -1.25 24.97
C VAL A 278 -4.89 -2.65 24.38
N LEU A 279 -3.80 -3.14 23.80
CA LEU A 279 -3.71 -4.50 23.25
C LEU A 279 -3.73 -5.60 24.35
N GLY A 280 -3.71 -5.23 25.63
CA GLY A 280 -3.75 -6.17 26.76
C GLY A 280 -2.46 -6.98 26.96
N VAL A 281 -1.35 -6.53 26.36
CA VAL A 281 -0.05 -7.22 26.35
C VAL A 281 1.03 -6.51 27.17
N ALA A 282 0.70 -5.35 27.78
CA ALA A 282 1.66 -4.56 28.54
C ALA A 282 2.22 -5.31 29.75
N ASP A 283 3.54 -5.34 29.87
CA ASP A 283 4.28 -5.84 31.04
C ASP A 283 4.28 -4.84 32.21
N ASP A 284 4.86 -5.24 33.34
CA ASP A 284 4.88 -4.39 34.54
C ASP A 284 5.67 -3.09 34.34
N ARG A 285 6.75 -3.12 33.57
CA ARG A 285 7.60 -1.94 33.30
C ARG A 285 6.85 -0.96 32.41
N GLU A 286 6.23 -1.44 31.33
CA GLU A 286 5.40 -0.65 30.42
C GLU A 286 4.25 0.02 31.17
N ARG A 287 3.57 -0.72 32.06
CA ARG A 287 2.48 -0.18 32.89
C ARG A 287 2.94 0.92 33.84
N ILE A 288 4.11 0.76 34.45
CA ILE A 288 4.68 1.77 35.36
C ILE A 288 5.02 3.03 34.57
N VAL A 289 5.79 2.91 33.49
CA VAL A 289 6.20 4.06 32.67
C VAL A 289 4.99 4.78 32.08
N TYR A 290 4.02 4.04 31.55
CA TYR A 290 2.78 4.64 31.05
C TYR A 290 2.05 5.42 32.15
N ARG A 291 1.89 4.84 33.35
CA ARG A 291 1.17 5.50 34.45
C ARG A 291 1.86 6.78 34.90
N GLU A 292 3.19 6.75 35.05
CA GLU A 292 3.98 7.89 35.48
C GLU A 292 3.89 9.05 34.48
N LEU A 293 4.02 8.76 33.18
CA LEU A 293 4.01 9.79 32.13
C LEU A 293 2.59 10.23 31.73
N ALA A 294 1.57 9.39 31.93
CA ALA A 294 0.19 9.72 31.56
C ALA A 294 -0.43 10.82 32.42
N GLU A 295 0.04 11.04 33.65
CA GLU A 295 -0.47 12.11 34.52
C GLU A 295 -0.01 13.51 34.05
N ASP A 296 1.22 13.60 33.53
CA ASP A 296 1.83 14.86 33.09
C ASP A 296 1.58 15.19 31.61
N ASN A 297 1.04 14.26 30.83
CA ASN A 297 0.83 14.42 29.39
C ASN A 297 -0.50 15.09 29.02
N VAL A 298 -0.65 16.37 29.38
CA VAL A 298 -1.77 17.22 28.94
C VAL A 298 -1.27 18.23 27.92
N PRO A 299 -1.90 18.37 26.74
CA PRO A 299 -1.34 19.23 25.71
C PRO A 299 -1.14 20.70 26.11
N GLY A 300 0.09 21.21 25.99
CA GLY A 300 0.50 22.56 26.34
C GLY A 300 0.11 23.61 25.29
N HIS A 301 -0.92 24.39 25.57
CA HIS A 301 -1.61 25.25 24.62
C HIS A 301 -0.75 26.39 24.01
N ARG A 302 -0.15 26.17 22.83
CA ARG A 302 0.78 27.15 22.20
C ARG A 302 0.25 27.83 20.94
N THR A 303 -0.17 27.08 19.92
CA THR A 303 -0.57 27.64 18.62
C THR A 303 -1.70 26.84 17.94
N ALA A 304 -2.49 27.52 17.09
CA ALA A 304 -3.50 26.86 16.27
C ALA A 304 -2.86 26.10 15.09
N LEU A 305 -3.49 24.99 14.69
CA LEU A 305 -3.08 24.18 13.55
C LEU A 305 -3.24 24.96 12.23
N SER A 306 -2.24 24.87 11.38
CA SER A 306 -2.27 25.35 10.00
C SER A 306 -2.86 24.28 9.07
N ALA A 307 -3.12 24.65 7.81
CA ALA A 307 -3.53 23.69 6.78
C ALA A 307 -2.48 22.57 6.55
N GLU A 308 -1.19 22.88 6.71
CA GLU A 308 -0.12 21.88 6.62
C GLU A 308 -0.13 20.89 7.78
N ASP A 309 -0.52 21.33 8.98
CA ASP A 309 -0.66 20.42 10.12
C ASP A 309 -1.86 19.48 9.94
N TRP A 310 -2.97 19.99 9.38
CA TRP A 310 -4.13 19.17 9.02
C TRP A 310 -3.77 18.08 8.02
N ALA A 311 -2.83 18.33 7.10
CA ALA A 311 -2.32 17.31 6.19
C ALA A 311 -1.64 16.12 6.90
N LEU A 312 -1.08 16.33 8.10
CA LEU A 312 -0.45 15.26 8.90
C LEU A 312 -1.48 14.38 9.62
N LEU A 313 -2.74 14.80 9.69
CA LEU A 313 -3.84 14.05 10.31
C LEU A 313 -4.54 13.12 9.30
N GLU A 314 -4.27 13.27 8.02
CA GLU A 314 -4.87 12.48 6.95
C GLU A 314 -4.12 11.16 6.73
N ASP A 315 -4.82 10.11 6.33
CA ASP A 315 -4.22 8.86 5.89
C ASP A 315 -3.92 8.88 4.38
N GLU A 316 -3.18 7.87 3.91
CA GLU A 316 -2.73 7.79 2.52
C GLU A 316 -3.86 7.63 1.50
N THR A 317 -5.06 7.21 1.93
CA THR A 317 -6.22 7.06 1.04
C THR A 317 -6.98 8.38 0.81
N ARG A 318 -6.51 9.49 1.41
CA ARG A 318 -7.17 10.79 1.31
C ARG A 318 -7.15 11.36 -0.11
N ASP A 319 -8.35 11.59 -0.66
CA ASP A 319 -8.51 12.25 -1.96
C ASP A 319 -8.72 13.78 -1.81
N ARG A 320 -7.64 14.54 -2.02
CA ARG A 320 -7.64 16.01 -1.97
C ARG A 320 -8.49 16.68 -3.05
N ALA A 321 -8.71 16.01 -4.18
CA ALA A 321 -9.56 16.56 -5.23
C ALA A 321 -11.05 16.45 -4.83
N VAL A 322 -11.41 15.36 -4.16
CA VAL A 322 -12.74 15.19 -3.54
C VAL A 322 -12.95 16.22 -2.43
N ASP A 323 -11.96 16.47 -1.57
CA ASP A 323 -12.03 17.52 -0.54
C ASP A 323 -12.45 18.86 -1.12
N GLY A 324 -11.81 19.28 -2.22
CA GLY A 324 -12.10 20.54 -2.89
C GLY A 324 -13.55 20.62 -3.38
N VAL A 325 -14.08 19.53 -3.95
CA VAL A 325 -15.47 19.48 -4.42
C VAL A 325 -16.45 19.50 -3.25
N MET A 326 -16.19 18.71 -2.21
CA MET A 326 -17.05 18.60 -1.03
C MET A 326 -17.08 19.92 -0.26
N ALA A 327 -15.93 20.56 -0.03
CA ALA A 327 -15.85 21.88 0.60
C ALA A 327 -16.61 22.95 -0.20
N ALA A 328 -16.48 22.96 -1.53
CA ALA A 328 -17.12 23.94 -2.38
C ALA A 328 -18.66 23.81 -2.40
N VAL A 329 -19.20 22.59 -2.23
CA VAL A 329 -20.64 22.33 -2.31
C VAL A 329 -21.32 22.28 -0.93
N ALA A 330 -20.58 22.06 0.16
CA ALA A 330 -21.13 21.78 1.49
C ALA A 330 -22.19 22.79 1.94
N ALA A 331 -21.88 24.08 1.91
CA ALA A 331 -22.79 25.13 2.37
C ALA A 331 -24.10 25.17 1.56
N ALA A 332 -24.02 25.02 0.23
CA ALA A 332 -25.21 25.00 -0.64
C ALA A 332 -26.08 23.76 -0.42
N VAL A 333 -25.44 22.60 -0.20
CA VAL A 333 -26.13 21.35 0.15
C VAL A 333 -26.86 21.48 1.48
N LEU A 334 -26.21 22.02 2.51
CA LEU A 334 -26.84 22.24 3.81
C LEU A 334 -28.02 23.21 3.72
N ARG A 335 -27.87 24.35 3.03
CA ARG A 335 -28.98 25.30 2.81
C ARG A 335 -30.16 24.64 2.09
N THR A 336 -29.87 23.77 1.11
CA THR A 336 -30.90 23.01 0.40
C THR A 336 -31.65 22.05 1.32
N ARG A 337 -30.92 21.28 2.15
CA ARG A 337 -31.51 20.33 3.10
C ARG A 337 -32.31 21.05 4.19
N ILE A 338 -31.81 22.16 4.71
CA ILE A 338 -32.51 23.01 5.70
C ILE A 338 -33.82 23.54 5.11
N ALA A 339 -33.81 24.10 3.91
CA ALA A 339 -35.02 24.61 3.26
C ALA A 339 -36.08 23.52 3.04
N GLN A 340 -35.65 22.30 2.71
CA GLN A 340 -36.55 21.15 2.59
C GLN A 340 -37.15 20.74 3.94
N LEU A 341 -36.33 20.67 4.99
CA LEU A 341 -36.79 20.36 6.35
C LEU A 341 -37.75 21.43 6.91
N GLU A 342 -37.51 22.71 6.61
CA GLU A 342 -38.43 23.79 6.97
C GLU A 342 -39.79 23.63 6.30
N LYS A 343 -39.79 23.35 4.98
CA LYS A 343 -41.02 23.10 4.21
C LYS A 343 -41.81 21.92 4.77
N ASP A 344 -41.10 20.87 5.16
CA ASP A 344 -41.69 19.65 5.72
C ASP A 344 -42.05 19.78 7.21
N LYS A 345 -41.75 20.92 7.85
CA LYS A 345 -41.89 21.17 9.31
C LYS A 345 -41.14 20.15 10.17
N LYS A 346 -39.99 19.69 9.67
CA LYS A 346 -39.10 18.71 10.31
C LYS A 346 -37.76 19.31 10.75
N LEU A 347 -37.53 20.61 10.55
CA LEU A 347 -36.32 21.26 11.04
C LEU A 347 -36.30 21.19 12.59
N PRO A 348 -35.20 20.72 13.21
CA PRO A 348 -35.09 20.68 14.67
C PRO A 348 -35.28 22.06 15.31
N ALA A 349 -36.10 22.13 16.36
CA ALA A 349 -36.28 23.35 17.12
C ALA A 349 -35.14 23.50 18.14
N LEU A 350 -34.35 24.58 18.00
CA LEU A 350 -33.32 24.96 18.98
C LEU A 350 -33.92 25.93 19.99
N ARG A 351 -33.95 25.54 21.27
CA ARG A 351 -34.45 26.37 22.37
C ARG A 351 -33.37 27.40 22.75
N GLU A 352 -33.63 28.69 22.55
CA GLU A 352 -32.64 29.75 22.82
C GLU A 352 -32.20 29.79 24.30
N GLU A 353 -33.07 29.40 25.24
CA GLU A 353 -32.75 29.28 26.66
C GLU A 353 -31.65 28.26 26.98
N LEU A 354 -31.40 27.29 26.09
CA LEU A 354 -30.34 26.30 26.24
C LEU A 354 -29.00 26.74 25.66
N ARG A 355 -28.99 27.88 24.95
CA ARG A 355 -27.78 28.40 24.31
C ARG A 355 -26.73 28.77 25.36
N GLN A 356 -25.49 28.47 25.05
CA GLN A 356 -24.33 28.75 25.91
C GLN A 356 -23.41 29.76 25.24
N ASP A 357 -22.80 30.60 26.07
CA ASP A 357 -21.67 31.44 25.67
C ASP A 357 -20.36 30.68 25.94
N PRO A 358 -19.58 30.31 24.91
CA PRO A 358 -18.34 29.56 25.08
C PRO A 358 -17.26 30.28 25.89
N GLU A 359 -17.29 31.63 25.99
CA GLU A 359 -16.32 32.39 26.79
C GLU A 359 -16.61 32.34 28.29
N THR A 360 -17.90 32.24 28.67
CA THR A 360 -18.35 32.38 30.06
C THR A 360 -18.97 31.11 30.67
N SER A 361 -19.26 30.09 29.86
CA SER A 361 -19.88 28.85 30.33
C SER A 361 -18.97 28.08 31.31
N THR A 362 -19.57 27.57 32.37
CA THR A 362 -18.91 26.71 33.36
C THR A 362 -19.01 25.22 33.01
N VAL A 363 -19.77 24.87 31.96
CA VAL A 363 -19.95 23.48 31.53
C VAL A 363 -18.65 22.97 30.89
N SER A 364 -18.04 21.94 31.48
CA SER A 364 -16.75 21.40 31.01
C SER A 364 -16.77 21.02 29.53
N ALA A 365 -17.83 20.38 29.04
CA ALA A 365 -17.97 20.01 27.64
C ALA A 365 -18.01 21.20 26.67
N VAL A 366 -18.66 22.31 27.08
CA VAL A 366 -18.71 23.57 26.32
C VAL A 366 -17.32 24.20 26.27
N ARG A 367 -16.63 24.26 27.41
CA ARG A 367 -15.25 24.74 27.48
C ARG A 367 -14.34 23.88 26.61
N SER A 368 -14.56 22.56 26.58
CA SER A 368 -13.81 21.62 25.74
C SER A 368 -13.95 21.89 24.24
N LEU A 369 -15.18 22.08 23.75
CA LEU A 369 -15.40 22.47 22.35
C LEU A 369 -14.76 23.82 22.02
N HIS A 370 -14.83 24.77 22.96
CA HIS A 370 -14.31 26.12 22.72
C HIS A 370 -12.78 26.13 22.58
N TRP A 371 -12.05 25.53 23.52
CA TRP A 371 -10.59 25.50 23.43
C TRP A 371 -10.12 24.60 22.29
N ALA A 372 -10.80 23.47 22.04
CA ALA A 372 -10.46 22.57 20.94
C ALA A 372 -10.57 23.28 19.60
N GLY A 373 -11.64 24.07 19.38
CA GLY A 373 -11.78 24.89 18.18
C GLY A 373 -10.63 25.87 17.98
N ARG A 374 -10.18 26.53 19.06
CA ARG A 374 -9.02 27.44 19.00
C ARG A 374 -7.74 26.72 18.58
N TYR A 375 -7.47 25.50 19.04
CA TYR A 375 -6.26 24.76 18.61
C TYR A 375 -6.38 24.19 17.23
N LEU A 376 -7.57 23.74 16.84
CA LEU A 376 -7.78 23.18 15.52
C LEU A 376 -7.86 24.25 14.43
N GLY A 377 -7.93 25.54 14.79
CA GLY A 377 -8.21 26.61 13.85
C GLY A 377 -9.64 26.55 13.29
N VAL A 378 -10.54 25.89 14.00
CA VAL A 378 -11.93 25.66 13.59
C VAL A 378 -12.83 26.65 14.32
N PRO A 379 -13.66 27.44 13.62
CA PRO A 379 -14.60 28.35 14.25
C PRO A 379 -15.50 27.62 15.25
N CYS A 380 -15.66 28.19 16.45
CA CYS A 380 -16.53 27.60 17.45
C CYS A 380 -18.00 27.68 16.98
N PRO A 381 -18.72 26.53 16.86
CA PRO A 381 -20.12 26.53 16.46
C PRO A 381 -21.00 27.14 17.56
N ALA A 382 -22.25 27.49 17.22
CA ALA A 382 -23.23 27.85 18.25
C ALA A 382 -23.48 26.65 19.17
N LEU A 383 -23.38 26.85 20.49
CA LEU A 383 -23.46 25.77 21.47
C LEU A 383 -24.77 25.81 22.23
N TYR A 384 -25.42 24.65 22.35
CA TYR A 384 -26.61 24.45 23.17
C TYR A 384 -26.38 23.26 24.10
N VAL A 385 -26.80 23.37 25.36
CA VAL A 385 -26.73 22.25 26.30
C VAL A 385 -28.13 21.69 26.47
N ASP A 386 -28.37 20.50 25.92
CA ASP A 386 -29.68 19.82 26.00
C ASP A 386 -29.55 18.46 26.72
N PRO A 387 -29.87 18.42 28.02
CA PRO A 387 -29.87 17.20 28.82
C PRO A 387 -30.79 16.08 28.34
N GLU A 388 -31.72 16.34 27.42
CA GLU A 388 -32.64 15.31 26.92
C GLU A 388 -31.99 14.45 25.82
N ARG A 389 -30.89 14.92 25.22
CA ARG A 389 -30.14 14.16 24.22
C ARG A 389 -29.17 13.18 24.86
N THR A 390 -29.08 11.99 24.28
CA THR A 390 -28.17 10.93 24.75
C THR A 390 -26.76 11.09 24.18
N GLU A 391 -26.64 11.58 22.96
CA GLU A 391 -25.32 11.74 22.31
C GLU A 391 -24.44 12.75 23.06
N ALA A 392 -23.12 12.55 23.05
CA ALA A 392 -22.19 13.48 23.69
C ALA A 392 -22.20 14.85 23.01
N PHE A 393 -22.02 14.85 21.69
CA PHE A 393 -22.11 16.01 20.82
C PHE A 393 -22.90 15.64 19.57
N HIS A 394 -23.79 16.53 19.15
CA HIS A 394 -24.64 16.32 17.98
C HIS A 394 -24.64 17.57 17.10
N ALA A 395 -24.50 17.40 15.79
CA ALA A 395 -24.60 18.46 14.80
C ALA A 395 -26.00 18.43 14.15
N PRO A 396 -26.98 19.23 14.64
CA PRO A 396 -28.28 19.30 13.99
C PRO A 396 -28.22 20.12 12.70
N PHE A 397 -29.14 19.85 11.77
CA PHE A 397 -29.43 20.80 10.68
C PHE A 397 -29.93 22.12 11.26
N ALA A 398 -29.16 23.20 11.05
CA ALA A 398 -29.44 24.53 11.57
C ALA A 398 -28.89 25.62 10.63
N LYS A 399 -29.47 26.82 10.67
CA LYS A 399 -29.09 27.95 9.79
C LYS A 399 -27.66 28.44 10.01
N VAL A 400 -27.14 28.22 11.21
CA VAL A 400 -25.75 28.46 11.58
C VAL A 400 -25.15 27.15 12.07
N GLN A 401 -23.85 26.96 11.85
CA GLN A 401 -23.13 25.80 12.33
C GLN A 401 -23.35 25.66 13.85
N THR A 402 -24.02 24.60 14.27
CA THR A 402 -24.52 24.41 15.65
C THR A 402 -24.03 23.07 16.19
N THR A 403 -23.79 23.01 17.50
CA THR A 403 -23.53 21.79 18.26
C THR A 403 -24.45 21.74 19.47
N VAL A 404 -25.13 20.61 19.66
CA VAL A 404 -25.89 20.32 20.87
C VAL A 404 -25.08 19.36 21.73
N VAL A 405 -24.84 19.78 22.97
CA VAL A 405 -24.14 19.03 24.02
C VAL A 405 -25.20 18.25 24.81
N GLY A 406 -25.16 16.93 24.73
CA GLY A 406 -26.10 16.03 25.40
C GLY A 406 -25.51 15.30 26.61
N GLN A 407 -26.28 14.40 27.23
CA GLN A 407 -25.90 13.70 28.47
C GLN A 407 -24.57 12.96 28.38
N GLY A 408 -24.23 12.39 27.22
CA GLY A 408 -22.99 11.63 27.02
C GLY A 408 -21.69 12.41 27.32
N SER A 409 -21.75 13.74 27.39
CA SER A 409 -20.63 14.63 27.74
C SER A 409 -20.85 15.46 29.02
N LEU A 410 -22.02 15.36 29.66
CA LEU A 410 -22.35 16.20 30.84
C LEU A 410 -22.02 15.54 32.18
N ARG A 411 -21.89 14.22 32.24
CA ARG A 411 -21.65 13.47 33.48
C ARG A 411 -20.63 12.37 33.28
N GLY A 412 -19.80 12.14 34.29
CA GLY A 412 -18.88 10.99 34.36
C GLY A 412 -17.69 11.05 33.41
N ARG A 413 -17.51 12.15 32.65
CA ARG A 413 -16.38 12.33 31.74
C ARG A 413 -15.29 13.17 32.37
N THR A 414 -14.05 12.70 32.24
CA THR A 414 -12.83 13.43 32.53
C THR A 414 -12.56 14.50 31.46
N THR A 415 -11.68 15.46 31.77
CA THR A 415 -11.25 16.47 30.81
C THR A 415 -10.65 15.85 29.54
N ARG A 416 -9.93 14.74 29.69
CA ARG A 416 -9.27 14.02 28.60
C ARG A 416 -10.29 13.35 27.67
N GLU A 417 -11.30 12.70 28.24
CA GLU A 417 -12.38 12.12 27.43
C GLU A 417 -13.15 13.21 26.68
N LEU A 418 -13.42 14.34 27.34
CA LEU A 418 -14.07 15.48 26.69
C LEU A 418 -13.20 16.09 25.58
N ALA A 419 -11.87 16.09 25.74
CA ALA A 419 -10.94 16.56 24.72
C ALA A 419 -11.01 15.69 23.45
N PHE A 420 -11.00 14.35 23.63
CA PHE A 420 -11.14 13.42 22.51
C PHE A 420 -12.46 13.61 21.77
N LEU A 421 -13.57 13.62 22.51
CA LEU A 421 -14.92 13.78 21.95
C LEU A 421 -15.07 15.13 21.24
N ALA A 422 -14.54 16.21 21.82
CA ALA A 422 -14.62 17.56 21.25
C ALA A 422 -13.77 17.69 19.99
N GLY A 423 -12.53 17.18 20.01
CA GLY A 423 -11.64 17.18 18.86
C GLY A 423 -12.25 16.44 17.68
N ARG A 424 -12.72 15.22 17.93
CA ARG A 424 -13.38 14.42 16.90
C ARG A 424 -14.62 15.10 16.34
N HIS A 425 -15.50 15.62 17.20
CA HIS A 425 -16.69 16.34 16.76
C HIS A 425 -16.35 17.53 15.88
N LEU A 426 -15.34 18.32 16.27
CA LEU A 426 -14.88 19.49 15.52
C LEU A 426 -14.13 19.13 14.23
N ALA A 427 -13.51 17.96 14.14
CA ALA A 427 -12.91 17.47 12.92
C ALA A 427 -13.93 17.33 11.79
N PHE A 428 -15.20 17.04 12.10
CA PHE A 428 -16.27 17.05 11.11
C PHE A 428 -16.80 18.45 10.78
N ARG A 429 -16.27 19.53 11.35
CA ARG A 429 -16.76 20.91 11.19
C ARG A 429 -15.91 21.78 10.27
N VAL A 430 -14.85 21.20 9.70
CA VAL A 430 -14.12 21.83 8.58
C VAL A 430 -14.92 21.69 7.28
N PRO A 431 -14.79 22.65 6.33
CA PRO A 431 -15.67 22.72 5.15
C PRO A 431 -15.77 21.42 4.34
N GLU A 432 -14.66 20.75 4.11
CA GLU A 432 -14.56 19.49 3.35
C GLU A 432 -15.22 18.30 4.07
N HIS A 433 -15.29 18.30 5.40
CA HIS A 433 -15.89 17.22 6.19
C HIS A 433 -17.33 17.51 6.60
N GLU A 434 -17.77 18.77 6.53
CA GLU A 434 -19.03 19.24 7.11
C GLU A 434 -20.23 18.37 6.69
N LEU A 435 -20.30 17.89 5.46
CA LEU A 435 -21.40 17.02 5.01
C LEU A 435 -21.43 15.66 5.71
N VAL A 436 -20.28 15.10 6.07
CA VAL A 436 -20.18 13.82 6.81
C VAL A 436 -20.77 13.96 8.21
N ALA A 437 -20.71 15.16 8.82
CA ALA A 437 -21.32 15.44 10.13
C ALA A 437 -22.85 15.26 10.15
N HIS A 438 -23.51 15.35 8.99
CA HIS A 438 -24.98 15.34 8.87
C HIS A 438 -25.52 14.14 8.08
N MET A 439 -24.74 13.58 7.16
CA MET A 439 -25.17 12.53 6.24
C MET A 439 -24.57 11.19 6.64
N ASN A 440 -25.39 10.32 7.22
CA ASN A 440 -24.96 9.01 7.73
C ASN A 440 -25.02 7.89 6.67
N GLY A 441 -25.15 8.24 5.39
CA GLY A 441 -25.28 7.28 4.29
C GLY A 441 -24.50 7.67 3.05
N LEU A 442 -23.78 6.70 2.49
CA LEU A 442 -22.93 6.91 1.31
C LEU A 442 -23.73 7.37 0.08
N ASP A 443 -24.99 6.94 -0.04
CA ASP A 443 -25.89 7.34 -1.14
C ASP A 443 -26.17 8.85 -1.14
N GLU A 444 -26.33 9.47 0.05
CA GLU A 444 -26.59 10.90 0.16
C GLU A 444 -25.36 11.73 -0.20
N LEU A 445 -24.20 11.30 0.25
CA LEU A 445 -22.91 11.91 -0.09
C LEU A 445 -22.60 11.75 -1.58
N THR A 446 -22.89 10.58 -2.14
CA THR A 446 -22.75 10.30 -3.58
C THR A 446 -23.66 11.20 -4.40
N LEU A 447 -24.93 11.35 -3.99
CA LEU A 447 -25.86 12.26 -4.65
C LEU A 447 -25.37 13.71 -4.61
N ALA A 448 -24.88 14.17 -3.46
CA ALA A 448 -24.35 15.52 -3.31
C ALA A 448 -23.13 15.77 -4.20
N PHE A 449 -22.17 14.83 -4.22
CA PHE A 449 -20.97 14.89 -5.04
C PHE A 449 -21.31 14.90 -6.54
N LEU A 450 -22.12 13.94 -7.00
CA LEU A 450 -22.50 13.84 -8.41
C LEU A 450 -23.31 15.06 -8.88
N ALA A 451 -24.17 15.60 -8.03
CA ALA A 451 -24.90 16.83 -8.35
C ALA A 451 -23.98 18.06 -8.45
N ALA A 452 -22.94 18.13 -7.62
CA ALA A 452 -21.92 19.16 -7.69
C ALA A 452 -21.12 19.08 -9.00
N VAL A 453 -20.67 17.88 -9.38
CA VAL A 453 -19.97 17.64 -10.65
C VAL A 453 -20.86 17.94 -11.84
N HIS A 454 -22.13 17.51 -11.83
CA HIS A 454 -23.11 17.81 -12.88
C HIS A 454 -23.27 19.32 -13.09
N LEU A 455 -23.39 20.08 -11.99
CA LEU A 455 -23.58 21.52 -12.03
C LEU A 455 -22.39 22.25 -12.66
N ALA A 456 -21.16 21.81 -12.34
CA ALA A 456 -19.93 22.41 -12.86
C ALA A 456 -19.62 22.04 -14.32
N LEU A 457 -19.90 20.79 -14.74
CA LEU A 457 -19.67 20.33 -16.12
C LEU A 457 -20.72 20.81 -17.12
N GLY A 458 -21.85 21.32 -16.63
CA GLY A 458 -22.98 21.75 -17.43
C GLY A 458 -24.03 20.65 -17.59
N LYS A 459 -25.30 21.09 -17.71
CA LYS A 459 -26.53 20.27 -17.63
C LYS A 459 -26.65 19.12 -18.63
N SER A 460 -25.75 19.04 -19.62
CA SER A 460 -25.75 17.99 -20.65
C SER A 460 -24.84 16.80 -20.30
N ALA A 461 -24.07 16.86 -19.21
CA ALA A 461 -23.19 15.77 -18.79
C ALA A 461 -24.01 14.61 -18.20
N ALA A 462 -24.04 13.47 -18.92
CA ALA A 462 -24.65 12.24 -18.43
C ALA A 462 -23.78 11.63 -17.32
N LEU A 463 -24.29 11.62 -16.10
CA LEU A 463 -23.64 11.05 -14.91
C LEU A 463 -24.47 9.88 -14.34
N PRO A 464 -23.85 8.95 -13.58
CA PRO A 464 -24.58 7.94 -12.82
C PRO A 464 -25.65 8.58 -11.91
N GLY A 465 -26.80 7.93 -11.73
CA GLY A 465 -27.89 8.45 -10.88
C GLY A 465 -28.97 9.27 -11.60
N GLY A 466 -28.76 9.62 -12.87
CA GLY A 466 -29.80 10.12 -13.78
C GLY A 466 -30.64 11.27 -13.22
N GLY A 467 -31.97 11.12 -13.25
CA GLY A 467 -32.91 12.19 -12.89
C GLY A 467 -32.82 12.66 -11.43
N ALA A 468 -32.36 11.83 -10.49
CA ALA A 468 -32.18 12.24 -9.09
C ALA A 468 -31.05 13.26 -8.94
N VAL A 469 -29.93 13.02 -9.62
CA VAL A 469 -28.78 13.94 -9.67
C VAL A 469 -29.18 15.26 -10.31
N GLU A 470 -29.88 15.22 -11.46
CA GLU A 470 -30.37 16.43 -12.12
C GLU A 470 -31.36 17.23 -11.24
N ALA A 471 -32.27 16.52 -10.56
CA ALA A 471 -33.24 17.16 -9.67
C ALA A 471 -32.54 17.85 -8.50
N PHE A 472 -31.57 17.19 -7.87
CA PHE A 472 -30.82 17.77 -6.76
C PHE A 472 -29.91 18.91 -7.22
N ALA A 473 -29.22 18.77 -8.36
CA ALA A 473 -28.40 19.84 -8.95
C ALA A 473 -29.21 21.11 -9.24
N ARG A 474 -30.46 20.98 -9.72
CA ARG A 474 -31.37 22.13 -9.91
C ARG A 474 -31.74 22.82 -8.60
N LEU A 475 -31.82 22.09 -7.49
CA LEU A 475 -32.04 22.68 -6.17
C LEU A 475 -30.80 23.41 -5.66
N LEU A 476 -29.61 22.78 -5.83
CA LEU A 476 -28.32 23.39 -5.48
C LEU A 476 -28.07 24.68 -6.26
N GLU A 477 -28.34 24.70 -7.57
CA GLU A 477 -28.18 25.88 -8.44
C GLU A 477 -28.95 27.10 -7.91
N ARG A 478 -30.12 26.89 -7.28
CA ARG A 478 -30.94 27.96 -6.70
C ARG A 478 -30.41 28.49 -5.37
N GLN A 479 -29.61 27.69 -4.67
CA GLN A 479 -29.09 27.99 -3.35
C GLN A 479 -27.63 28.48 -3.38
N GLN A 480 -26.91 28.29 -4.49
CA GLN A 480 -25.51 28.71 -4.64
C GLN A 480 -25.37 30.23 -4.86
N THR A 481 -24.34 30.79 -4.25
CA THR A 481 -23.82 32.12 -4.57
C THR A 481 -22.88 32.07 -5.79
N GLU A 482 -22.62 33.22 -6.41
CA GLU A 482 -21.69 33.32 -7.54
C GLU A 482 -20.27 32.89 -7.15
N GLN A 483 -19.84 33.20 -5.93
CA GLN A 483 -18.54 32.80 -5.39
C GLN A 483 -18.45 31.28 -5.18
N GLU A 484 -19.46 30.66 -4.57
CA GLU A 484 -19.49 29.20 -4.39
C GLU A 484 -19.52 28.47 -5.74
N ARG A 485 -20.25 29.01 -6.72
CA ARG A 485 -20.27 28.47 -8.08
C ARG A 485 -18.88 28.50 -8.71
N ALA A 486 -18.19 29.63 -8.66
CA ALA A 486 -16.84 29.77 -9.20
C ALA A 486 -15.85 28.83 -8.49
N ALA A 487 -15.96 28.69 -7.16
CA ALA A 487 -15.16 27.75 -6.38
C ALA A 487 -15.42 26.29 -6.78
N LEU A 488 -16.68 25.93 -6.98
CA LEU A 488 -17.08 24.58 -7.42
C LEU A 488 -16.56 24.27 -8.83
N GLU A 489 -16.70 25.21 -9.78
CA GLU A 489 -16.17 25.06 -11.14
C GLU A 489 -14.64 24.85 -11.12
N ALA A 490 -13.91 25.59 -10.28
CA ALA A 490 -12.48 25.42 -10.11
C ALA A 490 -12.10 24.07 -9.46
N ALA A 491 -12.84 23.63 -8.44
CA ALA A 491 -12.63 22.36 -7.76
C ALA A 491 -12.87 21.17 -8.70
N VAL A 492 -13.98 21.16 -9.44
CA VAL A 492 -14.29 20.10 -10.41
C VAL A 492 -13.28 20.08 -11.55
N LYS A 493 -12.78 21.24 -11.99
CA LYS A 493 -11.69 21.28 -12.97
C LYS A 493 -10.43 20.56 -12.46
N ARG A 494 -10.02 20.81 -11.21
CA ARG A 494 -8.87 20.12 -10.59
C ARG A 494 -9.12 18.61 -10.46
N PHE A 495 -10.32 18.22 -10.04
CA PHE A 495 -10.73 16.81 -9.96
C PHE A 495 -10.66 16.08 -11.31
N ASN A 496 -11.06 16.73 -12.40
CA ASN A 496 -10.90 16.14 -13.74
C ASN A 496 -9.43 16.06 -14.17
N GLN A 497 -8.60 17.02 -13.75
CA GLN A 497 -7.15 17.00 -14.03
C GLN A 497 -6.42 15.89 -13.27
N SER A 498 -6.92 15.46 -12.10
CA SER A 498 -6.41 14.30 -11.35
C SER A 498 -6.93 12.94 -11.86
N GLY A 499 -7.59 12.90 -13.01
CA GLY A 499 -8.04 11.67 -13.66
C GLY A 499 -9.51 11.30 -13.44
N GLY A 500 -10.27 12.10 -12.66
CA GLY A 500 -11.73 12.00 -12.55
C GLY A 500 -12.27 10.69 -11.95
N ARG A 501 -11.42 9.87 -11.33
CA ARG A 501 -11.82 8.66 -10.60
C ARG A 501 -12.06 9.05 -9.14
N VAL A 502 -13.13 8.53 -8.55
CA VAL A 502 -13.49 8.80 -7.16
C VAL A 502 -13.90 7.50 -6.45
N ASN A 503 -13.40 7.32 -5.23
CA ASN A 503 -13.94 6.35 -4.29
C ASN A 503 -14.42 7.10 -3.03
N LEU A 504 -15.70 7.45 -2.98
CA LEU A 504 -16.27 8.15 -1.83
C LEU A 504 -16.27 7.29 -0.56
N GLY A 505 -16.30 5.95 -0.68
CA GLY A 505 -16.21 5.07 0.48
C GLY A 505 -14.86 5.19 1.18
N ASP A 506 -13.76 5.15 0.42
CA ASP A 506 -12.41 5.36 0.96
C ASP A 506 -12.25 6.77 1.50
N TRP A 507 -12.77 7.78 0.79
CA TRP A 507 -12.71 9.17 1.24
C TRP A 507 -13.44 9.41 2.58
N VAL A 508 -14.69 8.93 2.74
CA VAL A 508 -15.40 9.12 4.02
C VAL A 508 -14.73 8.34 5.15
N ARG A 509 -14.21 7.14 4.88
CA ARG A 509 -13.41 6.39 5.86
C ARG A 509 -12.19 7.20 6.28
N SER A 510 -11.47 7.82 5.33
CA SER A 510 -10.34 8.72 5.61
C SER A 510 -10.75 9.90 6.52
N VAL A 511 -11.92 10.51 6.29
CA VAL A 511 -12.48 11.54 7.17
C VAL A 511 -12.71 11.01 8.60
N GLU A 512 -13.29 9.81 8.75
CA GLU A 512 -13.50 9.17 10.06
C GLU A 512 -12.17 8.91 10.79
N LEU A 513 -11.17 8.36 10.10
CA LEU A 513 -9.83 8.12 10.66
C LEU A 513 -9.18 9.43 11.12
N CYS A 514 -9.20 10.45 10.26
CA CYS A 514 -8.73 11.81 10.60
C CYS A 514 -9.41 12.34 11.87
N SER A 515 -10.72 12.13 12.02
CA SER A 515 -11.46 12.55 13.21
C SER A 515 -10.97 11.87 14.50
N GLY A 516 -10.63 10.58 14.43
CA GLY A 516 -10.05 9.82 15.55
C GLY A 516 -8.63 10.31 15.90
N ARG A 517 -7.81 10.58 14.89
CA ARG A 517 -6.45 11.14 15.05
C ARG A 517 -6.46 12.54 15.68
N VAL A 518 -7.41 13.39 15.29
CA VAL A 518 -7.66 14.69 15.95
C VAL A 518 -8.04 14.50 17.41
N GLY A 519 -8.94 13.56 17.70
CA GLY A 519 -9.30 13.20 19.06
C GLY A 519 -8.09 12.77 19.90
N LEU A 520 -7.24 11.88 19.36
CA LEU A 520 -6.01 11.45 20.01
C LEU A 520 -5.08 12.63 20.29
N LEU A 521 -4.85 13.47 19.29
CA LEU A 521 -3.97 14.63 19.40
C LEU A 521 -4.39 15.55 20.55
N LEU A 522 -5.70 15.80 20.69
CA LEU A 522 -6.22 16.69 21.74
C LEU A 522 -6.29 16.05 23.12
N CYS A 523 -6.51 14.74 23.22
CA CYS A 523 -6.55 14.05 24.52
C CYS A 523 -5.17 13.61 25.01
N GLY A 524 -4.20 13.43 24.10
CA GLY A 524 -2.81 13.07 24.38
C GLY A 524 -2.59 11.63 24.84
N ASP A 525 -3.62 10.77 24.81
CA ASP A 525 -3.57 9.44 25.41
C ASP A 525 -4.31 8.40 24.58
N VAL A 526 -3.54 7.44 24.06
CA VAL A 526 -4.07 6.37 23.20
C VAL A 526 -5.01 5.43 23.95
N VAL A 527 -4.85 5.24 25.27
CA VAL A 527 -5.75 4.38 26.06
C VAL A 527 -7.14 4.99 26.16
N THR A 528 -7.23 6.26 26.55
CA THR A 528 -8.51 6.98 26.59
C THR A 528 -9.17 7.05 25.21
N ALA A 529 -8.39 7.34 24.17
CA ALA A 529 -8.91 7.40 22.80
C ALA A 529 -9.45 6.04 22.34
N ALA A 530 -8.73 4.94 22.59
CA ALA A 530 -9.17 3.60 22.25
C ALA A 530 -10.45 3.20 23.00
N GLN A 531 -10.52 3.45 24.31
CA GLN A 531 -11.71 3.18 25.12
C GLN A 531 -12.95 3.89 24.54
N LEU A 532 -12.82 5.16 24.14
CA LEU A 532 -13.95 5.91 23.57
C LEU A 532 -14.36 5.42 22.18
N ILE A 533 -13.42 4.95 21.37
CA ILE A 533 -13.71 4.30 20.08
C ILE A 533 -14.45 2.98 20.28
N GLU A 534 -14.04 2.18 21.28
CA GLU A 534 -14.70 0.93 21.66
C GLU A 534 -16.11 1.16 22.22
N GLU A 535 -16.29 2.16 23.09
CA GLU A 535 -17.59 2.55 23.66
C GLU A 535 -18.60 2.94 22.57
N GLU A 536 -18.14 3.58 21.50
CA GLU A 536 -18.99 3.98 20.38
C GLU A 536 -19.34 2.80 19.45
N GLY A 537 -18.43 1.84 19.27
CA GLY A 537 -18.62 0.71 18.35
C GLY A 537 -18.50 1.10 16.87
N ASP A 538 -19.11 0.36 15.95
CA ASP A 538 -18.97 0.66 14.52
C ASP A 538 -19.69 1.97 14.13
N THR A 539 -19.06 2.77 13.26
CA THR A 539 -19.71 3.90 12.60
C THR A 539 -20.27 3.46 11.25
N PRO A 540 -21.12 4.26 10.59
CA PRO A 540 -21.63 3.94 9.25
C PRO A 540 -20.55 3.75 8.18
N PHE A 541 -19.33 4.27 8.41
CA PHE A 541 -18.27 4.35 7.40
C PHE A 541 -16.96 3.64 7.79
N ALA A 542 -16.79 3.28 9.07
CA ALA A 542 -15.61 2.56 9.54
C ALA A 542 -15.94 1.68 10.75
N THR A 543 -15.37 0.47 10.78
CA THR A 543 -15.48 -0.40 11.95
C THR A 543 -14.65 0.15 13.12
N ALA A 544 -15.02 -0.19 14.36
CA ALA A 544 -14.22 0.14 15.54
C ALA A 544 -12.78 -0.37 15.39
N LYS A 545 -12.61 -1.61 14.90
CA LYS A 545 -11.30 -2.20 14.66
C LYS A 545 -10.44 -1.38 13.69
N GLN A 546 -10.98 -0.98 12.54
CA GLN A 546 -10.23 -0.17 11.57
C GLN A 546 -9.77 1.17 12.16
N ARG A 547 -10.62 1.80 12.97
CA ARG A 547 -10.28 3.07 13.65
C ARG A 547 -9.23 2.87 14.74
N LEU A 548 -9.28 1.76 15.47
CA LEU A 548 -8.26 1.39 16.47
C LEU A 548 -6.91 1.07 15.81
N ASP A 549 -6.89 0.24 14.76
CA ASP A 549 -5.68 -0.09 14.01
C ASP A 549 -5.00 1.20 13.48
N ASP A 550 -5.78 2.12 12.89
CA ASP A 550 -5.27 3.43 12.46
C ASP A 550 -4.70 4.25 13.63
N LEU A 551 -5.42 4.28 14.77
CA LEU A 551 -5.01 5.03 15.96
C LEU A 551 -3.68 4.52 16.52
N TYR A 552 -3.48 3.21 16.56
CA TYR A 552 -2.25 2.60 17.07
C TYR A 552 -1.05 2.95 16.19
N ALA A 553 -1.21 2.86 14.86
CA ALA A 553 -0.17 3.26 13.92
C ALA A 553 0.13 4.76 14.00
N PHE A 554 -0.91 5.60 14.06
CA PHE A 554 -0.78 7.04 14.16
C PHE A 554 -0.11 7.47 15.47
N ALA A 555 -0.46 6.87 16.61
CA ALA A 555 0.07 7.21 17.92
C ALA A 555 1.61 7.19 17.98
N VAL A 556 2.23 6.24 17.29
CA VAL A 556 3.70 6.08 17.23
C VAL A 556 4.35 6.77 16.03
N SER A 557 3.56 7.38 15.14
CA SER A 557 4.06 7.97 13.90
C SER A 557 4.85 9.27 14.12
N LYS A 558 5.71 9.61 13.15
CA LYS A 558 6.38 10.93 13.11
C LYS A 558 5.39 12.09 12.98
N ALA A 559 4.30 11.88 12.26
CA ALA A 559 3.25 12.89 12.06
C ALA A 559 2.64 13.29 13.41
N HIS A 560 2.27 12.31 14.23
CA HIS A 560 1.74 12.54 15.57
C HIS A 560 2.75 13.22 16.50
N ALA A 561 3.99 12.74 16.54
CA ALA A 561 5.05 13.35 17.35
C ALA A 561 5.27 14.83 16.98
N ARG A 562 5.32 15.15 15.68
CA ARG A 562 5.46 16.54 15.19
C ARG A 562 4.28 17.42 15.62
N LEU A 563 3.06 16.92 15.51
CA LEU A 563 1.86 17.65 15.93
C LEU A 563 1.85 17.89 17.44
N ARG A 564 2.25 16.89 18.24
CA ARG A 564 2.34 17.01 19.70
C ARG A 564 3.42 17.98 20.15
N ALA A 565 4.58 17.98 19.51
CA ALA A 565 5.62 18.98 19.74
C ALA A 565 5.11 20.41 19.48
N LYS A 566 4.40 20.62 18.38
CA LYS A 566 3.79 21.92 18.04
C LYS A 566 2.74 22.37 19.06
N LEU A 567 1.96 21.43 19.59
CA LEU A 567 1.00 21.65 20.66
C LEU A 567 1.65 21.66 22.06
N GLY A 568 2.97 21.85 22.17
CA GLY A 568 3.67 22.00 23.45
C GLY A 568 3.45 20.83 24.42
N SER A 569 3.21 19.64 23.88
CA SER A 569 2.79 18.43 24.60
C SER A 569 3.81 17.30 24.52
N SER A 570 4.95 17.57 23.86
CA SER A 570 6.08 16.64 23.79
C SER A 570 6.83 16.62 25.12
N PHE A 571 7.35 15.46 25.49
CA PHE A 571 8.29 15.29 26.61
C PHE A 571 9.69 15.83 26.31
N GLU A 572 9.94 16.31 25.08
CA GLU A 572 11.19 16.96 24.68
C GLU A 572 11.13 18.47 24.97
N ASP A 573 12.06 18.96 25.81
CA ASP A 573 12.31 20.39 26.01
C ASP A 573 12.85 20.99 24.70
N HIS A 574 11.99 21.66 23.93
CA HIS A 574 12.46 22.51 22.84
C HIS A 574 12.94 23.86 23.41
N GLU A 575 14.25 23.98 23.65
CA GLU A 575 14.91 25.28 23.50
C GLU A 575 14.81 25.66 22.00
N ASP A 576 13.96 26.64 21.68
CA ASP A 576 13.87 27.19 20.33
C ASP A 576 15.27 27.63 19.85
N PRO A 577 15.81 27.14 18.72
CA PRO A 577 16.96 27.77 18.12
C PRO A 577 16.56 29.19 17.68
N PRO A 578 17.44 30.20 17.86
CA PRO A 578 17.10 31.58 17.51
C PRO A 578 16.74 31.68 16.02
N PRO A 579 15.82 32.57 15.64
CA PRO A 579 15.37 32.70 14.26
C PRO A 579 16.57 33.03 13.37
N LEU A 580 16.82 32.17 12.38
CA LEU A 580 17.77 32.43 11.31
C LEU A 580 17.32 33.69 10.56
N SER A 581 17.99 34.80 10.83
CA SER A 581 17.91 36.02 10.04
C SER A 581 18.49 35.76 8.65
N ALA A 582 17.70 36.12 7.63
CA ALA A 582 17.98 36.26 6.20
C ALA A 582 19.45 36.22 5.74
N VAL A 583 19.73 35.32 4.78
CA VAL A 583 20.48 35.60 3.54
C VAL A 583 19.76 34.91 2.38
#